data_AF-A0AAW5F5W0-F1
#
_entry.id   AF-A0AAW5F5W0-F1
#
_cell.length_a   1.000
_cell.length_b   1.000
_cell.length_c   1.000
_cell.angle_alpha   90.00
_cell.angle_beta   90.00
_cell.angle_gamma   90.00
#
_symmetry.space_group_name_H-M   'P 1'
#
loop_
_entity.id
_entity.type
_entity.pdbx_description
1 polymer ?
#
loop_
_entity_poly.entity_id
_entity_poly.type
_entity_poly.pdbx_seq_one_letter_code
_entity_poly.pdbx_strand_id
1 'polypeptide(L)' 'MEKGDFSDLKYSVHIFDKDGNRLADIDKDGVKAYGDALNIAVCKDTGEENGWPKSEMIYMSDGLQI' A
#
# COMPACT_ATOMS: atom_id res chain seq x y z
N MET A 1 -9.43 11.37 -17.25
CA MET A 1 -9.46 10.68 -15.95
C MET A 1 -8.04 10.67 -15.44
N GLU A 2 -7.80 11.23 -14.25
CA GLU A 2 -6.53 11.03 -13.57
C GLU A 2 -6.34 9.53 -13.30
N LYS A 3 -5.11 9.06 -13.48
CA LYS A 3 -4.76 7.69 -13.13
C LYS A 3 -4.59 7.64 -11.62
N GLY A 4 -5.27 6.71 -10.94
CA GLY A 4 -5.10 6.53 -9.50
C GLY A 4 -3.67 6.13 -9.13
N ASP A 5 -3.27 6.38 -7.88
CA ASP A 5 -1.88 6.24 -7.41
C ASP A 5 -1.31 4.82 -7.56
N PHE A 6 -2.20 3.82 -7.58
CA PHE A 6 -1.90 2.39 -7.72
C PHE A 6 -1.98 1.88 -9.17
N SER A 7 -2.30 2.74 -10.13
CA SER A 7 -2.60 2.32 -11.51
C SER A 7 -1.41 1.65 -12.24
N ASP A 8 -0.19 1.92 -11.81
CA ASP A 8 1.06 1.34 -12.32
C ASP A 8 1.53 0.09 -11.57
N LEU A 9 0.78 -0.35 -10.56
CA LEU A 9 1.05 -1.59 -9.84
C LEU A 9 1.01 -2.79 -10.81
N LYS A 10 2.13 -3.52 -10.89
CA LYS A 10 2.28 -4.66 -11.81
C LYS A 10 1.68 -5.95 -11.27
N TYR A 11 1.69 -6.11 -9.94
CA TYR A 11 1.25 -7.32 -9.24
C TYR A 11 0.42 -6.93 -8.03
N SER A 12 -0.66 -7.65 -7.77
CA SER A 12 -1.38 -7.51 -6.52
C SER A 12 -0.61 -8.14 -5.36
N VAL A 13 -0.79 -7.60 -4.17
CA VAL A 13 -0.29 -8.16 -2.92
C VAL A 13 -1.49 -8.60 -2.09
N HIS A 14 -1.44 -9.83 -1.60
CA HIS A 14 -2.49 -10.41 -0.76
C HIS A 14 -1.86 -10.89 0.55
N ILE A 15 -2.36 -10.36 1.67
CA ILE A 15 -1.80 -10.61 3.00
C ILE A 15 -2.79 -11.49 3.76
N PHE A 16 -2.29 -12.59 4.31
CA PHE A 16 -3.04 -13.56 5.10
C PHE A 16 -2.37 -13.78 6.45
N ASP A 17 -3.16 -14.11 7.47
CA ASP A 17 -2.63 -14.58 8.74
C ASP A 17 -2.16 -16.05 8.66
N LYS A 18 -1.60 -16.56 9.77
CA LYS A 18 -1.12 -17.94 9.88
C LYS A 18 -2.20 -19.02 9.71
N ASP A 19 -3.46 -18.63 9.89
CA ASP A 19 -4.63 -19.51 9.82
C ASP A 19 -5.29 -19.44 8.42
N GLY A 20 -4.76 -18.61 7.52
CA GLY A 20 -5.24 -18.43 6.16
C GLY A 20 -6.36 -17.40 6.02
N ASN A 21 -6.68 -16.64 7.07
CA ASN A 21 -7.65 -15.55 6.97
C ASN A 21 -7.03 -14.36 6.24
N ARG A 22 -7.80 -13.76 5.34
CA ARG A 22 -7.35 -12.61 4.54
C ARG A 22 -7.36 -11.35 5.41
N LEU A 23 -6.21 -10.68 5.50
CA LEU A 23 -6.03 -9.45 6.29
C LEU A 23 -6.08 -8.20 5.43
N ALA A 24 -5.49 -8.23 4.24
CA ALA A 24 -5.53 -7.09 3.31
C ALA A 24 -5.24 -7.49 1.87
N ASP A 25 -5.73 -6.65 0.95
CA ASP A 25 -5.39 -6.65 -0.47
C ASP A 25 -4.82 -5.28 -0.87
N ILE A 26 -3.80 -5.31 -1.73
CA ILE A 26 -3.23 -4.13 -2.38
C ILE A 26 -3.21 -4.41 -3.88
N ASP A 27 -4.01 -3.67 -4.65
CA ASP A 27 -4.09 -3.79 -6.09
C ASP A 27 -4.27 -2.42 -6.76
N LYS A 28 -4.65 -2.40 -8.04
CA LYS A 28 -4.80 -1.16 -8.82
C LYS A 28 -5.94 -0.27 -8.35
N ASP A 29 -6.89 -0.82 -7.60
CA ASP A 29 -8.01 -0.08 -7.04
C ASP A 29 -7.66 0.50 -5.66
N GLY A 30 -6.50 0.14 -5.10
CA GLY A 30 -5.95 0.68 -3.86
C GLY A 30 -5.71 -0.38 -2.79
N VAL A 31 -5.83 0.04 -1.53
CA VAL A 31 -5.66 -0.81 -0.35
C VAL A 31 -7.02 -1.13 0.26
N LYS A 32 -7.25 -2.41 0.53
CA LYS A 32 -8.44 -2.90 1.24
C LYS A 32 -8.01 -3.76 2.42
N ALA A 33 -8.19 -3.24 3.63
CA ALA A 33 -8.01 -3.99 4.87
C ALA A 33 -9.31 -4.69 5.29
N TYR A 34 -9.20 -5.90 5.84
CA TYR A 34 -10.31 -6.73 6.30
C TYR A 34 -10.33 -6.85 7.84
N GLY A 35 -10.27 -5.70 8.51
CA GLY A 35 -10.24 -5.59 9.97
C GLY A 35 -9.20 -4.58 10.44
N ASP A 36 -8.95 -4.55 11.74
CA ASP A 36 -8.03 -3.66 12.45
C ASP A 36 -6.75 -4.36 12.92
N ALA A 37 -6.60 -5.65 12.63
CA ALA A 37 -5.43 -6.46 13.01
C ALA A 37 -4.14 -6.07 12.27
N LEU A 38 -4.23 -5.24 11.22
CA LEU A 38 -3.11 -4.84 10.38
C LEU A 38 -3.17 -3.34 10.07
N ASN A 39 -2.06 -2.66 10.31
CA ASN A 39 -1.81 -1.29 9.88
C ASN A 39 -0.87 -1.31 8.66
N ILE A 40 -1.17 -0.50 7.64
CA ILE A 40 -0.46 -0.50 6.35
C ILE A 40 -0.10 0.92 5.95
N ALA A 41 1.16 1.12 5.56
CA ALA A 41 1.59 2.27 4.80
C ALA A 41 2.11 1.80 3.44
N VAL A 42 1.70 2.47 2.36
CA VAL A 42 2.18 2.20 1.01
C VAL A 42 2.88 3.43 0.49
N CYS A 43 4.13 3.26 0.05
CA CYS A 43 4.92 4.30 -0.58
C CYS A 43 5.16 3.95 -2.05
N LYS A 44 5.18 4.99 -2.87
CA LYS A 44 5.51 4.95 -4.29
C LYS A 44 6.89 5.51 -4.51
N ASP A 45 7.72 4.81 -5.26
CA ASP A 45 9.00 5.33 -5.74
C ASP A 45 8.74 6.48 -6.73
N THR A 46 9.38 7.61 -6.49
CA THR A 46 9.23 8.86 -7.27
C THR A 46 10.55 9.31 -7.91
N GLY A 47 11.61 8.52 -7.78
CA GLY A 47 12.93 8.81 -8.35
C GLY A 47 14.06 8.72 -7.34
N GLU A 48 15.12 9.50 -7.55
CA GLU A 48 16.31 9.49 -6.71
C GLU A 48 16.73 10.93 -6.37
N GLU A 49 17.14 11.16 -5.12
CA GLU A 49 17.66 12.43 -4.66
C GLU A 49 18.95 12.18 -3.85
N ASN A 50 20.07 12.76 -4.29
CA ASN A 50 21.39 12.58 -3.65
C ASN A 50 21.82 11.11 -3.49
N GLY A 51 21.51 10.23 -4.45
CA GLY A 51 21.88 8.81 -4.37
C GLY A 51 20.89 7.95 -3.58
N TRP A 52 19.82 8.53 -3.04
CA TRP A 52 18.82 7.81 -2.26
C TRP A 52 17.48 7.75 -2.99
N PRO A 53 16.79 6.59 -3.00
CA PRO A 53 15.44 6.48 -3.54
C PRO A 53 14.50 7.45 -2.82
N LYS A 54 13.83 8.27 -3.61
CA LYS A 54 12.78 9.18 -3.14
C LYS A 54 11.46 8.43 -3.22
N SER A 55 10.70 8.47 -2.14
CA SER A 55 9.36 7.89 -2.12
C SER A 55 8.33 8.86 -1.58
N GLU A 56 7.11 8.74 -2.08
CA GLU A 56 5.93 9.44 -1.61
C GLU A 56 4.96 8.45 -1.00
N MET A 57 4.39 8.79 0.15
CA MET A 57 3.39 7.94 0.79
C MET A 57 2.04 8.17 0.13
N ILE A 58 1.48 7.11 -0.46
CA ILE A 58 0.22 7.15 -1.22
C ILE A 58 -0.95 6.54 -0.45
N TYR A 59 -0.67 5.84 0.65
CA TYR A 59 -1.68 5.31 1.55
C TYR A 59 -1.10 5.17 2.96
N MET A 60 -1.89 5.51 3.96
CA MET A 60 -1.62 5.24 5.37
C MET A 60 -2.92 4.86 6.06
N SER A 61 -2.93 3.72 6.75
CA SER A 61 -4.08 3.32 7.58
C SER A 61 -4.26 4.27 8.76
N ASP A 62 -5.50 4.44 9.21
CA ASP A 62 -5.84 5.37 10.30
C ASP A 62 -5.09 5.06 11.60
N GLY A 63 -4.82 3.78 11.89
CA GLY A 63 -4.05 3.39 13.07
C GLY A 63 -2.57 3.77 13.05
N LEU A 64 -2.05 4.36 11.97
CA LEU A 64 -0.69 4.90 11.86
C LEU A 64 -0.65 6.43 11.81
N GLN A 65 -1.79 7.10 11.72
CA GLN A 65 -1.83 8.56 11.71
C GLN A 65 -1.46 9.08 13.12
N ILE A 66 -0.52 10.02 13.19
CA ILE A 66 -0.03 10.65 14.43
C ILE A 66 -0.84 11.90 14.74
#